data_AF-A0A1A8NLK7-F1
#
_entry.id   AF-A0A1A8NLK7-F1
#
_cell.length_a   1.000
_cell.length_b   1.000
_cell.length_c   1.000
_cell.angle_alpha   90.00
_cell.angle_beta   90.00
_cell.angle_gamma   90.00
#
_symmetry.space_group_name_H-M   'P 1'
#
loop_
_entity.id
_entity.type
_entity.pdbx_description
1 polymer ?
#
loop_
_entity_poly.entity_id
_entity_poly.type
_entity_poly.pdbx_seq_one_letter_code
_entity_poly.pdbx_strand_id
1 'polypeptide(L)'
;MMPFSTLLILSVIFVFVTGGKLPDPEVRIEVMHKPLTCQRKSKYGDMLLVHYEGFLESNGTMFFSSRTSGDKNPVWFTLGTQEVLRGWDKGLQGMCAGERRKLTVPPSLAYGKEGKGKIPPSSTLIFDIELMEIRNGPRSHETFRDMDLNDDWKLSKQEVKEYLKKEFEKHGYAPNDTENQVMVDDIFKNEDEDEDGFISAREFTYIHDEL
;
A
#
# COMPACT_ATOMS: atom_id res chain seq x y z
N MET A 1 40.17 -29.04 67.51
CA MET A 1 39.26 -27.89 67.63
C MET A 1 39.39 -27.07 66.34
N MET A 2 38.53 -27.30 65.36
CA MET A 2 38.36 -26.46 64.17
C MET A 2 36.90 -26.53 63.73
N PRO A 3 36.21 -25.40 63.49
CA PRO A 3 34.81 -25.40 63.08
C PRO A 3 34.70 -25.50 61.56
N PHE A 4 33.90 -26.45 61.05
CA PHE A 4 33.52 -26.45 59.64
C PHE A 4 32.36 -25.47 59.44
N SER A 5 32.67 -24.35 58.80
CA SER A 5 31.72 -23.31 58.39
C SER A 5 30.98 -23.75 57.14
N THR A 6 29.66 -23.93 57.23
CA THR A 6 28.78 -24.19 56.08
C THR A 6 28.44 -22.87 55.38
N LEU A 7 29.03 -22.62 54.22
CA LEU A 7 28.70 -21.50 53.35
C LEU A 7 27.57 -21.91 52.40
N LEU A 8 26.37 -21.36 52.62
CA LEU A 8 25.20 -21.56 51.76
C LEU A 8 25.28 -20.58 50.57
N ILE A 9 25.63 -21.07 49.38
CA ILE A 9 25.66 -20.25 48.16
C ILE A 9 24.28 -20.30 47.50
N LEU A 10 23.47 -19.26 47.71
CA LEU A 10 22.23 -19.05 46.96
C LEU A 10 22.59 -18.57 45.55
N SER A 11 22.53 -19.47 44.57
CA SER A 11 22.63 -19.13 43.15
C SER A 11 21.33 -18.46 42.70
N VAL A 12 21.32 -17.13 42.59
CA VAL A 12 20.25 -16.38 41.94
C VAL A 12 20.38 -16.57 40.43
N ILE A 13 19.51 -17.40 39.86
CA ILE A 13 19.41 -17.58 38.41
C ILE A 13 18.69 -16.35 37.85
N PHE A 14 19.46 -15.42 37.27
CA PHE A 14 18.90 -14.34 36.45
C PHE A 14 18.41 -14.94 35.13
N VAL A 15 17.09 -15.17 35.05
CA VAL A 15 16.44 -15.50 33.78
C VAL A 15 16.42 -14.23 32.94
N PHE A 16 17.38 -14.09 32.02
CA PHE A 16 17.31 -13.07 30.97
C PHE A 16 16.18 -13.45 30.02
N VAL A 17 15.02 -12.81 30.18
CA VAL A 17 13.95 -12.85 29.18
C VAL A 17 14.41 -12.00 28.01
N THR A 18 14.92 -12.63 26.96
CA THR A 18 15.13 -11.98 25.67
C THR A 18 13.76 -11.68 25.08
N GLY A 19 13.39 -10.40 25.02
CA GLY A 19 12.17 -9.95 24.35
C GLY A 19 12.23 -10.27 22.86
N GLY A 20 11.66 -11.39 22.45
CA GLY A 20 11.45 -11.70 21.04
C GLY A 20 10.38 -10.78 20.47
N LYS A 21 10.72 -10.00 19.43
CA LYS A 21 9.72 -9.29 18.63
C LYS A 21 8.79 -10.34 18.01
N LEU A 22 7.48 -10.11 18.09
CA LEU A 22 6.50 -10.92 17.37
C LEU A 22 6.76 -10.79 15.87
N PRO A 23 6.58 -11.86 15.07
CA PRO A 23 6.70 -11.77 13.62
C PRO A 23 5.68 -10.77 13.07
N ASP A 24 6.08 -10.02 12.05
CA ASP A 24 5.18 -9.09 11.39
C ASP A 24 3.97 -9.85 10.80
N PRO A 25 2.78 -9.25 10.84
CA PRO A 25 1.61 -9.88 10.24
C PRO A 25 1.84 -10.06 8.73
N GLU A 26 1.55 -11.25 8.23
CA GLU A 26 1.69 -11.61 6.82
C GLU A 26 0.34 -11.90 6.18
N VAL A 27 0.25 -11.63 4.89
CA VAL A 27 -0.91 -11.99 4.05
C VAL A 27 -0.64 -13.36 3.46
N ARG A 28 -1.59 -14.28 3.59
CA ARG A 28 -1.50 -15.54 2.84
C ARG A 28 -2.01 -15.33 1.42
N ILE A 29 -1.16 -15.66 0.44
CA ILE A 29 -1.45 -15.46 -0.99
C ILE A 29 -1.62 -16.83 -1.67
N GLU A 30 -2.75 -17.05 -2.32
CA GLU A 30 -3.03 -18.24 -3.12
C GLU A 30 -3.31 -17.81 -4.57
N VAL A 31 -2.49 -18.26 -5.53
CA VAL A 31 -2.72 -17.96 -6.96
C VAL A 31 -3.74 -18.95 -7.51
N MET A 32 -4.94 -18.46 -7.81
CA MET A 32 -6.08 -19.26 -8.26
C MET A 32 -6.06 -19.49 -9.77
N HIS A 33 -5.62 -18.49 -10.52
CA HIS A 33 -5.47 -18.55 -11.97
C HIS A 33 -4.29 -17.69 -12.39
N LYS A 34 -3.50 -18.16 -13.35
CA LYS A 34 -2.38 -17.41 -13.93
C LYS A 34 -2.49 -17.46 -15.46
N PRO A 35 -2.37 -16.30 -16.14
CA PRO A 35 -2.38 -16.27 -17.60
C PRO A 35 -1.19 -17.03 -18.18
N LEU A 36 -1.35 -17.59 -19.38
CA LEU A 36 -0.29 -18.30 -20.11
C LEU A 36 0.93 -17.42 -20.38
N THR A 37 0.69 -16.13 -20.66
CA THR A 37 1.73 -15.14 -20.95
C THR A 37 1.64 -13.98 -19.98
N CYS A 38 2.78 -13.50 -19.50
CA CYS A 38 2.88 -12.35 -18.62
C CYS A 38 3.95 -11.38 -19.14
N GLN A 39 3.50 -10.34 -19.85
CA GLN A 39 4.39 -9.33 -20.43
C GLN A 39 4.87 -8.32 -19.37
N ARG A 40 4.03 -8.04 -18.38
CA ARG A 40 4.27 -7.10 -17.29
C ARG A 40 3.76 -7.67 -15.99
N LYS A 41 4.53 -7.47 -14.92
CA LYS A 41 4.12 -7.74 -13.54
C LYS A 41 3.86 -6.42 -12.81
N SER A 42 2.89 -6.42 -11.90
CA SER A 42 2.60 -5.28 -11.04
C SER A 42 3.79 -5.00 -10.10
N LYS A 43 4.10 -3.72 -9.92
CA LYS A 43 5.06 -3.21 -8.94
C LYS A 43 4.46 -2.01 -8.20
N TYR A 44 5.06 -1.60 -7.10
CA TYR A 44 4.64 -0.40 -6.40
C TYR A 44 4.64 0.82 -7.33
N GLY A 45 3.62 1.67 -7.16
CA GLY A 45 3.33 2.80 -8.03
C GLY A 45 2.57 2.44 -9.31
N ASP A 46 2.36 1.16 -9.65
CA ASP A 46 1.47 0.80 -10.75
C ASP A 46 -0.01 1.03 -10.33
N MET A 47 -0.82 1.48 -11.28
CA MET A 47 -2.28 1.47 -11.16
C MET A 47 -2.81 0.10 -11.58
N LEU A 48 -3.65 -0.49 -10.73
CA LEU A 48 -4.23 -1.81 -10.95
C LEU A 48 -5.75 -1.70 -11.09
N LEU A 49 -6.29 -2.22 -12.19
CA LEU A 49 -7.73 -2.38 -12.37
C LEU A 49 -8.12 -3.76 -11.90
N VAL A 50 -8.96 -3.86 -10.88
CA VAL A 50 -9.32 -5.16 -10.31
C VAL A 50 -10.82 -5.35 -10.20
N HIS A 51 -11.26 -6.58 -10.41
CA HIS A 51 -12.48 -7.07 -9.81
C HIS A 51 -12.14 -7.82 -8.54
N TYR A 52 -12.97 -7.66 -7.52
CA TYR A 52 -12.82 -8.39 -6.28
C TYR A 52 -14.14 -8.72 -5.59
N GLU A 53 -14.07 -9.73 -4.73
CA GLU A 53 -15.08 -10.11 -3.76
C GLU A 53 -14.43 -10.24 -2.38
N GLY A 54 -15.14 -9.83 -1.34
CA GLY A 54 -14.65 -9.81 0.03
C GLY A 54 -15.57 -10.59 0.96
N PHE A 55 -14.96 -11.46 1.79
CA PHE A 55 -15.65 -12.37 2.69
C PHE A 55 -15.06 -12.30 4.11
N LEU A 56 -15.89 -12.53 5.12
CA LEU A 56 -15.43 -12.77 6.49
C LEU A 56 -14.91 -14.21 6.59
N GLU A 57 -13.68 -14.40 7.07
CA GLU A 57 -13.12 -15.75 7.25
C GLU A 57 -13.96 -16.58 8.24
N SER A 58 -14.48 -15.93 9.29
CA SER A 58 -15.15 -16.61 10.40
C SER A 58 -16.41 -17.38 10.03
N ASN A 59 -17.13 -16.93 9.00
CA ASN A 59 -18.41 -17.53 8.60
C ASN A 59 -18.64 -17.58 7.07
N GLY A 60 -17.67 -17.14 6.27
CA GLY A 60 -17.77 -17.10 4.81
C GLY A 60 -18.75 -16.06 4.26
N THR A 61 -19.30 -15.18 5.09
CA THR A 61 -20.27 -14.18 4.64
C THR A 61 -19.58 -13.17 3.73
N MET A 62 -20.09 -13.03 2.51
CA MET A 62 -19.64 -11.98 1.59
C MET A 62 -20.12 -10.61 2.09
N PHE A 63 -19.20 -9.68 2.33
CA PHE A 63 -19.54 -8.32 2.72
C PHE A 63 -19.58 -7.36 1.53
N PHE A 64 -18.87 -7.67 0.43
CA PHE A 64 -18.81 -6.84 -0.77
C PHE A 64 -18.44 -7.65 -2.03
N SER A 65 -18.93 -7.23 -3.19
CA SER A 65 -18.45 -7.70 -4.51
C SER A 65 -18.53 -6.56 -5.51
N SER A 66 -17.41 -6.26 -6.18
CA SER A 66 -17.31 -5.24 -7.23
C SER A 66 -18.20 -5.51 -8.45
N ARG A 67 -18.68 -6.75 -8.62
CA ARG A 67 -19.52 -7.14 -9.76
C ARG A 67 -21.02 -6.97 -9.48
N THR A 68 -21.42 -7.06 -8.21
CA THR A 68 -22.83 -7.06 -7.82
C THR A 68 -23.21 -5.85 -6.95
N SER A 69 -22.22 -5.17 -6.38
CA SER A 69 -22.38 -3.99 -5.51
C SER A 69 -21.82 -2.73 -6.18
N GLY A 70 -22.27 -1.55 -5.73
CA GLY A 70 -21.83 -0.26 -6.28
C GLY A 70 -22.18 -0.10 -7.76
N ASP A 71 -21.25 0.50 -8.52
CA ASP A 71 -21.40 0.77 -9.96
C ASP A 71 -21.16 -0.47 -10.85
N LYS A 72 -20.90 -1.64 -10.23
CA LYS A 72 -20.70 -2.94 -10.90
C LYS A 72 -19.53 -2.99 -11.89
N ASN A 73 -18.61 -2.03 -11.78
CA ASN A 73 -17.41 -1.92 -12.61
C ASN A 73 -16.17 -2.34 -11.81
N PRO A 74 -15.09 -2.79 -12.49
CA PRO A 74 -13.81 -2.98 -11.81
C PRO A 74 -13.28 -1.63 -11.31
N VAL A 75 -12.47 -1.68 -10.26
CA VAL A 75 -12.00 -0.50 -9.53
C VAL A 75 -10.50 -0.31 -9.74
N TRP A 76 -10.09 0.94 -9.99
CA TRP A 76 -8.68 1.33 -10.02
C TRP A 76 -8.19 1.68 -8.63
N PHE A 77 -6.96 1.29 -8.31
CA PHE A 77 -6.21 1.81 -7.18
C PHE A 77 -4.71 1.78 -7.50
N THR A 78 -3.92 2.54 -6.75
CA THR A 78 -2.46 2.56 -6.88
C THR A 78 -1.83 1.59 -5.88
N LEU A 79 -0.98 0.68 -6.37
CA LEU A 79 -0.35 -0.33 -5.52
C LEU A 79 0.76 0.29 -4.66
N GLY A 80 0.72 0.03 -3.36
CA GLY A 80 1.78 0.42 -2.42
C GLY A 80 1.63 1.82 -1.83
N THR A 81 0.50 2.50 -2.08
CA THR A 81 0.24 3.86 -1.56
C THR A 81 -0.65 3.88 -0.32
N GLN A 82 -1.05 2.72 0.20
CA GLN A 82 -2.04 2.59 1.27
C GLN A 82 -3.40 3.26 0.95
N GLU A 83 -3.70 3.47 -0.33
CA GLU A 83 -5.02 3.91 -0.81
C GLU A 83 -6.12 2.88 -0.46
N VAL A 84 -5.71 1.61 -0.37
CA VAL A 84 -6.54 0.45 0.00
C VAL A 84 -6.00 -0.22 1.26
N LEU A 85 -6.36 -1.49 1.51
CA LEU A 85 -5.86 -2.24 2.64
C LEU A 85 -4.36 -2.53 2.49
N ARG A 86 -3.57 -2.36 3.56
CA ARG A 86 -2.14 -2.76 3.57
C ARG A 86 -1.92 -4.22 3.15
N GLY A 87 -2.90 -5.09 3.42
CA GLY A 87 -2.87 -6.47 2.95
C GLY A 87 -2.96 -6.63 1.43
N TRP A 88 -3.61 -5.70 0.73
CA TRP A 88 -3.63 -5.68 -0.73
C TRP A 88 -2.29 -5.24 -1.30
N ASP A 89 -1.67 -4.21 -0.71
CA ASP A 89 -0.35 -3.73 -1.11
C ASP A 89 0.70 -4.85 -1.04
N LYS A 90 0.67 -5.65 0.02
CA LYS A 90 1.53 -6.84 0.15
C LYS A 90 1.09 -7.99 -0.77
N GLY A 91 -0.21 -8.21 -0.93
CA GLY A 91 -0.77 -9.39 -1.61
C GLY A 91 -0.78 -9.32 -3.14
N LEU A 92 -0.75 -8.13 -3.73
CA LEU A 92 -0.98 -7.90 -5.17
C LEU A 92 0.29 -7.51 -5.93
N GLN A 93 1.45 -7.49 -5.28
CA GLN A 93 2.74 -7.33 -5.95
C GLN A 93 3.04 -8.53 -6.87
N GLY A 94 3.63 -8.26 -8.03
CA GLY A 94 4.11 -9.30 -8.95
C GLY A 94 3.01 -10.06 -9.69
N MET A 95 1.78 -9.54 -9.74
CA MET A 95 0.66 -10.11 -10.50
C MET A 95 0.75 -9.77 -11.99
N CYS A 96 0.22 -10.64 -12.83
CA CYS A 96 0.03 -10.41 -14.25
C CYS A 96 -1.43 -10.03 -14.56
N ALA A 97 -1.68 -9.20 -15.58
CA ALA A 97 -3.04 -8.98 -16.06
C ALA A 97 -3.69 -10.32 -16.49
N GLY A 98 -4.91 -10.58 -16.04
CA GLY A 98 -5.64 -11.85 -16.13
C GLY A 98 -5.37 -12.83 -14.98
N GLU A 99 -4.46 -12.53 -14.05
CA GLU A 99 -4.20 -13.36 -12.87
C GLU A 99 -5.30 -13.17 -11.81
N ARG A 100 -5.68 -14.27 -11.15
CA ARG A 100 -6.64 -14.25 -10.03
C ARG A 100 -5.96 -14.80 -8.78
N ARG A 101 -6.06 -14.07 -7.68
CA ARG A 101 -5.50 -14.45 -6.37
C ARG A 101 -6.58 -14.47 -5.31
N LYS A 102 -6.43 -15.38 -4.36
CA LYS A 102 -7.12 -15.35 -3.08
C LYS A 102 -6.15 -14.87 -2.00
N LEU A 103 -6.53 -13.85 -1.26
CA LEU A 103 -5.77 -13.29 -0.15
C LEU A 103 -6.49 -13.57 1.16
N THR A 104 -5.80 -14.11 2.16
CA THR A 104 -6.25 -14.10 3.55
C THR A 104 -5.50 -13.01 4.30
N VAL A 105 -6.23 -11.96 4.70
CA VAL A 105 -5.67 -10.73 5.27
C VAL A 105 -6.02 -10.66 6.76
N PRO A 106 -5.03 -10.71 7.67
CA PRO A 106 -5.27 -10.58 9.10
C PRO A 106 -5.77 -9.17 9.45
N PRO A 107 -6.44 -8.99 10.60
CA PRO A 107 -7.06 -7.71 10.97
C PRO A 107 -6.07 -6.55 11.03
N SER A 108 -4.83 -6.78 11.46
CA SER A 108 -3.77 -5.76 11.51
C SER A 108 -3.40 -5.18 10.13
N LEU A 109 -3.64 -5.93 9.05
CA LEU A 109 -3.45 -5.50 7.66
C LEU A 109 -4.77 -5.17 6.94
N ALA A 110 -5.89 -5.18 7.67
CA ALA A 110 -7.22 -4.87 7.20
C ALA A 110 -7.80 -3.68 7.99
N TYR A 111 -8.96 -3.87 8.66
CA TYR A 111 -9.68 -2.81 9.38
C TYR A 111 -9.45 -2.81 10.91
N GLY A 112 -8.41 -3.49 11.39
CA GLY A 112 -7.96 -3.38 12.77
C GLY A 112 -8.97 -3.87 13.81
N LYS A 113 -8.89 -3.30 15.02
CA LYS A 113 -9.75 -3.62 16.17
C LYS A 113 -11.12 -2.95 16.06
N GLU A 114 -11.27 -2.02 15.14
CA GLU A 114 -12.39 -1.11 15.01
C GLU A 114 -13.40 -1.68 14.01
N GLY A 115 -12.93 -2.37 12.98
CA GLY A 115 -13.77 -2.87 11.89
C GLY A 115 -14.27 -1.73 10.99
N LYS A 116 -15.21 -2.04 10.10
CA LYS A 116 -15.82 -1.04 9.20
C LYS A 116 -17.16 -1.53 8.63
N GLY A 117 -18.24 -0.79 8.90
CA GLY A 117 -19.56 -1.09 8.34
C GLY A 117 -20.04 -2.51 8.67
N LYS A 118 -20.11 -3.38 7.65
CA LYS A 118 -20.50 -4.80 7.80
C LYS A 118 -19.38 -5.70 8.34
N ILE A 119 -18.17 -5.17 8.52
CA ILE A 119 -16.99 -5.92 8.94
C ILE A 119 -16.79 -5.70 10.45
N PRO A 120 -16.93 -6.75 11.27
CA PRO A 120 -16.71 -6.64 12.71
C PRO A 120 -15.26 -6.29 13.09
N PRO A 121 -15.06 -5.73 14.29
CA PRO A 121 -13.76 -5.66 14.97
C PRO A 121 -12.90 -6.91 14.82
N SER A 122 -11.60 -6.72 14.58
CA SER A 122 -10.59 -7.81 14.58
C SER A 122 -10.89 -8.96 13.60
N SER A 123 -11.57 -8.68 12.49
CA SER A 123 -11.91 -9.70 11.50
C SER A 123 -10.75 -10.00 10.55
N THR A 124 -10.43 -11.28 10.38
CA THR A 124 -9.67 -11.79 9.22
C THR A 124 -10.56 -11.79 7.99
N LEU A 125 -10.05 -11.28 6.87
CA LEU A 125 -10.79 -11.15 5.63
C LEU A 125 -10.22 -12.06 4.56
N ILE A 126 -11.09 -12.64 3.75
CA ILE A 126 -10.71 -13.35 2.52
C ILE A 126 -11.11 -12.47 1.35
N PHE A 127 -10.17 -12.21 0.45
CA PHE A 127 -10.44 -11.55 -0.81
C PHE A 127 -10.18 -12.50 -1.96
N ASP A 128 -11.07 -12.48 -2.95
CA ASP A 128 -10.84 -13.09 -4.26
C ASP A 128 -10.73 -11.97 -5.29
N ILE A 129 -9.56 -11.83 -5.91
CA ILE A 129 -9.17 -10.65 -6.69
C ILE A 129 -8.69 -11.11 -8.05
N GLU A 130 -9.29 -10.57 -9.10
CA GLU A 130 -8.87 -10.72 -10.50
C GLU A 130 -8.26 -9.39 -10.98
N LEU A 131 -7.01 -9.45 -11.43
CA LEU A 131 -6.33 -8.31 -12.03
C LEU A 131 -6.69 -8.20 -13.49
N MET A 132 -7.36 -7.13 -13.87
CA MET A 132 -7.84 -6.90 -15.24
C MET A 132 -6.77 -6.20 -16.08
N GLU A 133 -6.15 -5.15 -15.54
CA GLU A 133 -5.22 -4.29 -16.27
C GLU A 133 -4.17 -3.69 -15.34
N ILE A 134 -2.96 -3.43 -15.87
CA ILE A 134 -1.88 -2.72 -15.19
C ILE A 134 -1.55 -1.48 -16.01
N ARG A 135 -1.59 -0.30 -15.38
CA ARG A 135 -1.13 0.97 -15.93
C ARG A 135 0.02 1.53 -15.12
N ASN A 136 0.79 2.41 -15.73
CA ASN A 136 1.69 3.27 -14.99
C ASN A 136 0.82 4.18 -14.11
N GLY A 137 1.05 4.13 -12.79
CA GLY A 137 0.38 5.05 -11.90
C GLY A 137 1.06 6.41 -11.89
N PRO A 138 0.46 7.38 -11.18
CA PRO A 138 0.90 8.77 -11.18
C PRO A 138 2.29 8.98 -10.57
N ARG A 139 2.86 7.98 -9.88
CA ARG A 139 4.24 8.03 -9.33
C ARG A 139 5.24 7.12 -10.07
N SER A 140 5.01 6.85 -11.35
CA SER A 140 5.93 6.02 -12.13
C SER A 140 7.14 6.82 -12.63
N HIS A 141 8.26 6.15 -12.92
CA HIS A 141 9.43 6.77 -13.56
C HIS A 141 9.08 7.47 -14.89
N GLU A 142 8.11 6.93 -15.62
CA GLU A 142 7.61 7.57 -16.85
C GLU A 142 6.86 8.86 -16.52
N THR A 143 5.99 8.84 -15.49
CA THR A 143 5.29 10.05 -15.04
C THR A 143 6.25 11.11 -14.52
N PHE A 144 7.29 10.70 -13.78
CA PHE A 144 8.34 11.62 -13.32
C PHE A 144 8.98 12.34 -14.52
N ARG A 145 9.34 11.59 -15.57
CA ARG A 145 9.90 12.17 -16.79
C ARG A 145 8.92 13.06 -17.54
N ASP A 146 7.63 12.73 -17.53
CA ASP A 146 6.60 13.57 -18.17
C ASP A 146 6.40 14.89 -17.39
N MET A 147 6.72 14.91 -16.09
CA MET A 147 6.63 16.08 -15.22
C MET A 147 7.90 16.93 -15.22
N ASP A 148 9.08 16.32 -15.29
CA ASP A 148 10.39 16.98 -15.36
C ASP A 148 10.58 17.63 -16.73
N LEU A 149 10.20 18.91 -16.86
CA LEU A 149 10.16 19.61 -18.15
C LEU A 149 11.52 20.13 -18.58
N ASN A 150 12.48 20.22 -17.66
CA ASN A 150 13.82 20.74 -17.90
C ASN A 150 14.92 19.65 -17.85
N ASP A 151 14.55 18.39 -17.64
CA ASP A 151 15.41 17.20 -17.54
C ASP A 151 16.49 17.33 -16.44
N ASP A 152 16.20 18.03 -15.34
CA ASP A 152 17.15 18.25 -14.23
C ASP A 152 17.06 17.21 -13.11
N TRP A 153 16.23 16.17 -13.29
CA TRP A 153 16.03 15.03 -12.39
C TRP A 153 15.41 15.38 -11.04
N LYS A 154 14.69 16.50 -10.97
CA LYS A 154 13.93 16.92 -9.79
C LYS A 154 12.69 17.70 -10.24
N LEU A 155 11.65 17.69 -9.42
CA LEU A 155 10.40 18.37 -9.75
C LEU A 155 10.30 19.67 -8.98
N SER A 156 10.22 20.78 -9.70
CA SER A 156 9.88 22.08 -9.13
C SER A 156 8.37 22.21 -8.90
N LYS A 157 7.97 23.12 -8.00
CA LYS A 157 6.54 23.45 -7.79
C LYS A 157 5.82 23.83 -9.09
N GLN A 158 6.52 24.48 -10.02
CA GLN A 158 5.96 24.91 -11.29
C GLN A 158 5.66 23.73 -12.21
N GLU A 159 6.54 22.73 -12.25
CA GLU A 159 6.36 21.51 -13.04
C GLU A 159 5.20 20.68 -12.51
N VAL A 160 5.12 20.49 -11.19
CA VAL A 160 3.99 19.81 -10.55
C VAL A 160 2.68 20.55 -10.83
N LYS A 161 2.67 21.88 -10.74
CA LYS A 161 1.49 22.71 -11.06
C LYS A 161 1.03 22.54 -12.50
N GLU A 162 1.97 22.56 -13.45
CA GLU A 162 1.68 22.42 -14.88
C GLU A 162 1.13 21.02 -15.19
N TYR A 163 1.68 19.98 -14.57
CA TYR A 163 1.18 18.62 -14.68
C TYR A 163 -0.26 18.48 -14.13
N LEU A 164 -0.52 18.98 -12.91
CA LEU A 164 -1.86 18.95 -12.32
C LEU A 164 -2.86 19.67 -13.21
N LYS A 165 -2.52 20.87 -13.70
CA LYS A 165 -3.38 21.61 -14.61
C LYS A 165 -3.77 20.79 -15.85
N LYS A 166 -2.79 20.15 -16.50
CA LYS A 166 -3.03 19.29 -17.68
C LYS A 166 -3.92 18.09 -17.34
N GLU A 167 -3.70 17.44 -16.21
CA GLU A 167 -4.51 16.30 -15.79
C GLU A 167 -5.96 16.67 -15.45
N PHE A 168 -6.20 17.85 -14.83
CA PHE A 168 -7.56 18.36 -14.59
C PHE A 168 -8.29 18.66 -15.90
N GLU A 169 -7.63 19.38 -16.82
CA GLU A 169 -8.19 19.71 -18.13
C GLU A 169 -8.55 18.44 -18.93
N LYS A 170 -7.67 17.44 -18.91
CA LYS A 170 -7.86 16.14 -19.56
C LYS A 170 -9.08 15.37 -19.03
N HIS A 171 -9.42 15.52 -17.75
CA HIS A 171 -10.60 14.91 -17.13
C HIS A 171 -11.84 15.82 -17.16
N GLY A 172 -11.79 16.96 -17.85
CA GLY A 172 -12.93 17.85 -18.05
C GLY A 172 -13.22 18.79 -16.87
N TYR A 173 -12.28 18.93 -15.93
CA TYR A 173 -12.36 19.92 -14.86
C TYR A 173 -11.77 21.26 -15.32
N ALA A 174 -12.40 22.37 -14.94
CA ALA A 174 -11.86 23.68 -15.21
C ALA A 174 -10.63 23.93 -14.32
N PRO A 175 -9.48 24.34 -14.88
CA PRO A 175 -8.30 24.62 -14.08
C PRO A 175 -8.55 25.82 -13.16
N ASN A 176 -8.39 25.64 -11.85
CA ASN A 176 -8.45 26.69 -10.86
C ASN A 176 -7.06 26.90 -10.24
N ASP A 177 -6.42 28.02 -10.60
CA ASP A 177 -5.03 28.30 -10.21
C ASP A 177 -4.82 28.36 -8.69
N THR A 178 -5.84 28.76 -7.92
CA THR A 178 -5.74 28.85 -6.45
C THR A 178 -5.76 27.47 -5.81
N GLU A 179 -6.69 26.62 -6.25
CA GLU A 179 -6.79 25.24 -5.76
C GLU A 179 -5.58 24.42 -6.17
N ASN A 180 -5.12 24.58 -7.41
CA ASN A 180 -3.89 23.94 -7.89
C ASN A 180 -2.68 24.36 -7.06
N GLN A 181 -2.58 25.64 -6.68
CA GLN A 181 -1.48 26.12 -5.84
C GLN A 181 -1.50 25.48 -4.44
N VAL A 182 -2.67 25.41 -3.81
CA VAL A 182 -2.83 24.78 -2.49
C VAL A 182 -2.45 23.30 -2.56
N MET A 183 -2.90 22.58 -3.60
CA MET A 183 -2.53 21.18 -3.80
C MET A 183 -1.02 21.00 -3.97
N VAL A 184 -0.36 21.86 -4.75
CA VAL A 184 1.10 21.82 -4.93
C VAL A 184 1.81 22.05 -3.60
N ASP A 185 1.37 23.03 -2.80
CA ASP A 185 2.01 23.32 -1.53
C ASP A 185 1.83 22.16 -0.52
N ASP A 186 0.66 21.52 -0.49
CA ASP A 186 0.42 20.33 0.31
C ASP A 186 1.24 19.12 -0.15
N ILE A 187 1.44 18.95 -1.46
CA ILE A 187 2.32 17.89 -2.00
C ILE A 187 3.75 18.10 -1.50
N PHE A 188 4.32 19.28 -1.70
CA PHE A 188 5.71 19.55 -1.29
C PHE A 188 5.89 19.40 0.21
N LYS A 189 4.93 19.85 1.01
CA LYS A 189 4.99 19.68 2.47
C LYS A 189 5.15 18.22 2.92
N ASN A 190 4.62 17.26 2.17
CA ASN A 190 4.65 15.85 2.55
C ASN A 190 5.75 15.05 1.84
N GLU A 191 6.18 15.49 0.66
CA GLU A 191 7.05 14.71 -0.23
C GLU A 191 8.48 15.29 -0.36
N ASP A 192 8.70 16.57 -0.06
CA ASP A 192 10.04 17.21 0.00
C ASP A 192 10.66 16.88 1.37
N GLU A 193 11.42 15.79 1.45
CA GLU A 193 11.97 15.25 2.70
C GLU A 193 13.17 16.07 3.20
N ASP A 194 13.99 16.58 2.28
CA ASP A 194 15.21 17.33 2.61
C ASP A 194 15.02 18.84 2.63
N GLU A 195 13.79 19.31 2.39
CA GLU A 195 13.35 20.70 2.42
C GLU A 195 14.14 21.60 1.44
N ASP A 196 14.61 21.04 0.32
CA ASP A 196 15.40 21.77 -0.68
C ASP A 196 14.53 22.57 -1.67
N GLY A 197 13.21 22.41 -1.59
CA GLY A 197 12.23 23.07 -2.45
C GLY A 197 11.96 22.35 -3.77
N PHE A 198 12.47 21.14 -3.95
CA PHE A 198 12.25 20.24 -5.07
C PHE A 198 11.79 18.85 -4.59
N ILE A 199 11.21 18.06 -5.49
CA ILE A 199 10.95 16.64 -5.25
C ILE A 199 11.87 15.85 -6.15
N SER A 200 12.92 15.24 -5.58
CA SER A 200 13.84 14.39 -6.33
C SER A 200 13.17 13.12 -6.85
N ALA A 201 13.78 12.48 -7.84
CA ALA A 201 13.32 11.17 -8.31
C ALA A 201 13.22 10.13 -7.18
N ARG A 202 14.06 10.26 -6.13
CA ARG A 202 14.04 9.38 -4.96
C ARG A 202 12.77 9.59 -4.13
N GLU A 203 12.49 10.84 -3.76
CA GLU A 203 11.29 11.19 -2.98
C GLU A 203 10.01 10.86 -3.75
N PHE A 204 9.99 11.12 -5.05
CA PHE A 204 8.83 10.82 -5.89
C PHE A 204 8.46 9.33 -5.94
N THR A 205 9.44 8.43 -5.85
CA THR A 205 9.22 6.98 -5.98
C THR A 205 9.12 6.23 -4.64
N TYR A 206 9.70 6.77 -3.57
CA TYR A 206 9.79 6.07 -2.28
C TYR A 206 8.77 6.65 -1.30
N ILE A 207 7.71 5.90 -1.01
CA ILE A 207 6.89 6.16 0.17
C ILE A 207 7.60 5.52 1.35
N HIS A 208 7.78 6.25 2.44
CA HIS A 208 8.20 5.68 3.71
C HIS A 208 7.27 4.54 4.10
N ASP A 209 7.79 3.32 4.09
CA ASP A 209 7.34 2.30 5.02
C ASP A 209 7.67 2.85 6.42
N GLU A 210 6.73 3.55 7.04
CA GLU A 210 6.88 3.96 8.44
C GLU A 210 7.07 2.68 9.28
N LEU A 211 8.29 2.58 9.84
CA LEU A 211 8.81 1.54 10.73
C LEU A 211 8.02 1.40 12.03
#